data_AF-A0A931QZM6-F1
#
_entry.id   AF-A0A931QZM6-F1
#
_cell.length_a   1.000
_cell.length_b   1.000
_cell.length_c   1.000
_cell.angle_alpha   90.00
_cell.angle_beta   90.00
_cell.angle_gamma   90.00
#
_symmetry.space_group_name_H-M   'P 1'
#
loop_
_entity.id
_entity.type
_entity.pdbx_description
1 polymer ?
#
loop_
_entity_poly.entity_id
_entity_poly.type
_entity_poly.pdbx_seq_one_letter_code
_entity_poly.pdbx_strand_id
1 'polypeptide(L)'
;MKPGWLLLFLVVAFAALCQISFAQKDKPPLTKTQIIDLLKNDVAPARVQELAKEVGIAFRLTPEAEGALREAGATEGLLKALRQISPAEPTPPPAPLPSTLLIETQPPAGEVYLDDELVGKAGTDGKLRISTLSAGEHSLRVALPGHQDYVGTVELSPGQTLAMAVVLKVAEPEAKSKAPSSPAPAATSRQPSDPSPPIPDCAECRCVSGIW
;
A
#
# COMPACT_ATOMS: atom_id res chain seq x y z
N MET A 1 50.63 -12.30 57.05
CA MET A 1 50.45 -12.68 55.63
C MET A 1 48.95 -12.74 55.36
N LYS A 2 48.51 -12.23 54.20
CA LYS A 2 47.24 -11.51 53.95
C LYS A 2 45.94 -12.38 54.02
N PRO A 3 44.93 -12.06 54.85
CA PRO A 3 43.58 -12.63 54.73
C PRO A 3 42.71 -11.75 53.83
N GLY A 4 43.12 -11.59 52.57
CA GLY A 4 42.47 -10.69 51.60
C GLY A 4 41.84 -11.37 50.40
N TRP A 5 41.81 -12.71 50.35
CA TRP A 5 41.42 -13.45 49.14
C TRP A 5 40.11 -14.24 49.28
N LEU A 6 39.62 -14.49 50.50
CA LEU A 6 38.45 -15.34 50.71
C LEU A 6 37.10 -14.59 50.57
N LEU A 7 37.12 -13.25 50.54
CA LEU A 7 35.92 -12.41 50.37
C LEU A 7 35.68 -11.96 48.92
N LEU A 8 36.62 -12.20 48.00
CA LEU A 8 36.44 -11.81 46.60
C LEU A 8 35.79 -12.91 45.73
N PHE A 9 35.82 -14.17 46.17
CA PHE A 9 35.15 -15.26 45.44
C PHE A 9 33.66 -15.40 45.74
N LEU A 10 33.17 -14.86 46.86
CA LEU A 10 31.74 -14.91 47.21
C LEU A 10 30.89 -13.93 46.39
N VAL A 11 31.50 -12.90 45.80
CA VAL A 11 30.81 -11.97 44.87
C VAL A 11 30.76 -12.52 43.44
N VAL A 12 31.70 -13.38 43.03
CA VAL A 12 31.69 -13.99 41.68
C VAL A 12 30.68 -15.14 41.59
N ALA A 13 30.39 -15.84 42.69
CA ALA A 13 29.38 -16.90 42.73
C ALA A 13 27.93 -16.39 42.66
N PHE A 14 27.67 -15.09 42.93
CA PHE A 14 26.33 -14.49 42.83
C PHE A 14 26.07 -13.82 41.46
N ALA A 15 27.12 -13.56 40.68
CA ALA A 15 27.02 -12.93 39.36
C ALA A 15 26.98 -13.92 38.19
N ALA A 16 26.93 -15.23 38.45
CA ALA A 16 26.82 -16.29 37.43
C ALA A 16 25.42 -16.96 37.40
N LEU A 17 24.44 -16.42 38.12
CA LEU A 17 23.08 -16.96 38.21
C LEU A 17 22.00 -16.06 37.56
N CYS A 18 22.39 -15.00 36.85
CA CYS A 18 21.45 -14.01 36.32
C CYS A 18 21.32 -14.01 34.79
N GLN A 19 21.79 -15.05 34.08
CA GLN A 19 21.80 -15.10 32.62
C GLN A 19 21.17 -16.39 32.05
N ILE A 20 20.02 -16.79 32.57
CA ILE A 20 19.07 -17.55 31.74
C ILE A 20 18.00 -16.55 31.34
N SER A 21 18.26 -15.89 30.22
CA SER A 21 17.29 -15.04 29.53
C SER A 21 15.99 -15.81 29.37
N PHE A 22 14.95 -15.37 30.09
CA PHE A 22 13.57 -15.76 29.82
C PHE A 22 13.18 -15.21 28.43
N ALA A 23 13.52 -15.94 27.38
CA ALA A 23 12.87 -15.84 26.08
C ALA A 23 11.68 -16.81 26.03
N GLN A 24 10.86 -16.85 27.08
CA GLN A 24 9.56 -17.52 27.04
C GLN A 24 8.49 -16.44 26.81
N LYS A 25 8.28 -16.02 25.55
CA LYS A 25 7.17 -15.09 25.27
C LYS A 25 6.47 -15.21 23.93
N ASP A 26 6.71 -16.26 23.16
CA ASP A 26 6.09 -16.42 21.84
C ASP A 26 5.49 -17.81 21.63
N LYS A 27 4.72 -18.33 22.60
CA LYS A 27 3.88 -19.50 22.31
C LYS A 27 2.69 -19.01 21.48
N PRO A 28 2.52 -19.46 20.21
CA PRO A 28 1.49 -18.93 19.34
C PRO A 28 0.10 -19.19 19.95
N PRO A 29 -0.85 -18.25 19.78
CA PRO A 29 -2.21 -18.42 20.28
C PRO A 29 -2.87 -19.65 19.66
N LEU A 30 -3.74 -20.32 20.43
CA LEU A 30 -4.36 -21.57 20.01
C LEU A 30 -5.25 -21.35 18.78
N THR A 31 -5.08 -22.18 17.76
CA THR A 31 -5.92 -22.15 16.57
C THR A 31 -7.14 -23.06 16.72
N LYS A 32 -8.17 -22.86 15.89
CA LYS A 32 -9.38 -23.70 15.89
C LYS A 32 -9.02 -25.20 15.75
N THR A 33 -8.15 -25.51 14.80
CA THR A 33 -7.74 -26.89 14.50
C THR A 33 -7.01 -27.52 15.68
N GLN A 34 -6.11 -26.79 16.34
CA GLN A 34 -5.39 -27.30 17.51
C GLN A 34 -6.34 -27.65 18.66
N ILE A 35 -7.38 -26.84 18.90
CA ILE A 35 -8.39 -27.12 19.91
C ILE A 35 -9.20 -28.37 19.55
N ILE A 36 -9.61 -28.51 18.28
CA ILE A 36 -10.31 -29.71 17.78
C ILE A 36 -9.44 -30.95 17.96
N ASP A 37 -8.15 -30.86 17.62
CA ASP A 37 -7.21 -31.98 17.76
C ASP A 37 -7.01 -32.37 19.21
N LEU A 38 -6.88 -31.41 20.13
CA LEU A 38 -6.78 -31.69 21.56
C LEU A 38 -8.04 -32.43 22.06
N LEU A 39 -9.23 -31.98 21.67
CA LEU A 39 -10.48 -32.62 22.09
C LEU A 39 -10.65 -34.03 21.50
N LYS A 40 -10.24 -34.25 20.24
CA LYS A 40 -10.27 -35.56 19.59
C LYS A 40 -9.25 -36.56 20.15
N ASN A 41 -8.17 -36.08 20.78
CA ASN A 41 -7.16 -36.90 21.45
C ASN A 41 -7.47 -37.07 22.96
N ASP A 42 -8.75 -37.05 23.34
CA ASP A 42 -9.24 -37.26 24.71
C ASP A 42 -8.70 -36.26 25.77
N VAL A 43 -8.22 -35.08 25.36
CA VAL A 43 -7.85 -34.04 26.32
C VAL A 43 -9.12 -33.43 26.91
N ALA A 44 -9.22 -33.45 28.24
CA ALA A 44 -10.37 -32.94 28.96
C ALA A 44 -10.67 -31.47 28.57
N PRO A 45 -11.94 -31.11 28.27
CA PRO A 45 -12.33 -29.75 27.88
C PRO A 45 -11.92 -28.66 28.88
N ALA A 46 -11.87 -28.99 30.18
CA ALA A 46 -11.40 -28.09 31.23
C ALA A 46 -9.91 -27.73 31.07
N ARG A 47 -9.07 -28.69 30.67
CA ARG A 47 -7.64 -28.46 30.42
C ARG A 47 -7.42 -27.58 29.20
N VAL A 48 -8.22 -27.82 28.16
CA VAL A 48 -8.22 -26.99 26.94
C VAL A 48 -8.67 -25.56 27.25
N GLN A 49 -9.63 -25.38 28.16
CA GLN A 49 -10.08 -24.07 28.62
C GLN A 49 -8.97 -23.29 29.34
N GLU A 50 -8.21 -23.95 30.21
CA GLU A 50 -7.05 -23.35 30.89
C GLU A 50 -5.98 -22.93 29.88
N LEU A 51 -5.65 -23.80 28.93
CA LEU A 51 -4.69 -23.49 27.87
C LEU A 51 -5.13 -22.29 27.04
N ALA A 52 -6.42 -22.21 26.70
CA ALA A 52 -6.97 -21.09 25.96
C ALA A 52 -6.93 -19.77 26.76
N LYS A 53 -7.13 -19.82 28.08
CA LYS A 53 -7.00 -18.63 28.95
C LYS A 53 -5.55 -18.17 29.13
N GLU A 54 -4.61 -19.11 29.16
CA GLU A 54 -3.19 -18.84 29.38
C GLU A 54 -2.49 -18.33 28.11
N VAL A 55 -2.81 -18.93 26.96
CA VAL A 55 -2.12 -18.66 25.69
C VAL A 55 -2.95 -17.76 24.75
N GLY A 56 -4.28 -17.68 24.96
CA GLY A 56 -5.20 -16.99 24.06
C GLY A 56 -5.57 -17.83 22.84
N ILE A 57 -6.49 -17.32 22.03
CA ILE A 57 -6.94 -17.97 20.78
C ILE A 57 -6.73 -17.06 19.57
N ALA A 58 -6.31 -17.66 18.46
CA ALA A 58 -6.03 -16.98 17.20
C ALA A 58 -7.28 -16.82 16.31
N PHE A 59 -8.43 -17.31 16.78
CA PHE A 59 -9.66 -17.39 16.00
C PHE A 59 -10.84 -16.90 16.81
N ARG A 60 -11.92 -16.52 16.12
CA ARG A 60 -13.15 -16.07 16.75
C ARG A 60 -14.12 -17.23 16.88
N LEU A 61 -14.91 -17.24 17.95
CA LEU A 61 -15.99 -18.21 18.12
C LEU A 61 -17.22 -17.82 17.28
N THR A 62 -17.17 -18.08 15.97
CA THR A 62 -18.32 -17.95 15.05
C THR A 62 -19.26 -19.17 15.18
N PRO A 63 -20.53 -19.09 14.73
CA PRO A 63 -21.46 -20.23 14.80
C PRO A 63 -20.91 -21.52 14.16
N GLU A 64 -20.15 -21.38 13.06
CA GLU A 64 -19.50 -22.50 12.35
C GLU A 64 -18.31 -23.05 13.14
N ALA A 65 -17.56 -22.19 13.84
CA ALA A 65 -16.49 -22.62 14.73
C ALA A 65 -17.05 -23.32 15.98
N GLU A 66 -18.14 -22.79 16.54
CA GLU A 66 -18.86 -23.36 17.67
C GLU A 66 -19.41 -24.75 17.33
N GLY A 67 -20.06 -24.90 16.16
CA GLY A 67 -20.54 -26.19 15.66
C GLY A 67 -19.42 -27.23 15.55
N ALA A 68 -18.30 -26.88 14.91
CA ALA A 68 -17.16 -27.78 14.76
C ALA A 68 -16.52 -28.17 16.11
N LEU A 69 -16.53 -27.27 17.10
CA LEU A 69 -16.02 -27.56 18.43
C LEU A 69 -16.99 -28.46 19.22
N ARG A 70 -18.30 -28.25 19.10
CA ARG A 70 -19.33 -29.12 19.68
C ARG A 70 -19.21 -30.55 19.13
N GLU A 71 -19.03 -30.70 17.83
CA GLU A 71 -18.80 -32.01 17.17
C GLU A 71 -17.52 -32.70 17.67
N ALA A 72 -16.51 -31.92 18.03
CA ALA A 72 -15.27 -32.44 18.61
C ALA A 72 -15.39 -32.78 20.12
N GLY A 73 -16.56 -32.56 20.74
CA GLY A 73 -16.79 -32.84 22.17
C GLY A 73 -16.55 -31.65 23.09
N ALA A 74 -16.49 -30.42 22.57
CA ALA A 74 -16.41 -29.22 23.41
C ALA A 74 -17.70 -29.05 24.24
N THR A 75 -17.51 -28.78 25.53
CA THR A 75 -18.63 -28.48 26.44
C THR A 75 -19.07 -27.02 26.32
N GLU A 76 -20.31 -26.72 26.70
CA GLU A 76 -20.84 -25.35 26.77
C GLU A 76 -19.96 -24.41 27.61
N GLY A 77 -19.36 -24.94 28.68
CA GLY A 77 -18.44 -24.17 29.53
C GLY A 77 -17.17 -23.74 28.79
N LEU A 78 -16.61 -24.62 27.96
CA LEU A 78 -15.47 -24.29 27.10
C LEU A 78 -15.87 -23.28 26.04
N LEU A 79 -16.97 -23.48 25.32
CA LEU A 79 -17.45 -22.56 24.28
C LEU A 79 -17.70 -21.15 24.85
N LYS A 80 -18.37 -21.05 26.00
CA LYS A 80 -18.59 -19.77 26.69
C LYS A 80 -17.28 -19.07 27.04
N ALA A 81 -16.29 -19.81 27.52
CA ALA A 81 -14.98 -19.26 27.85
C ALA A 81 -14.23 -18.79 26.60
N LEU A 82 -14.24 -19.58 25.52
CA LEU A 82 -13.65 -19.21 24.22
C LEU A 82 -14.29 -17.93 23.65
N ARG A 83 -15.60 -17.74 23.84
CA ARG A 83 -16.31 -16.52 23.42
C ARG A 83 -15.80 -15.28 24.15
N GLN A 84 -15.50 -15.41 25.45
CA GLN A 84 -15.00 -14.28 26.27
C GLN A 84 -13.57 -13.85 25.89
N ILE A 85 -12.75 -14.78 25.41
CA ILE A 85 -11.35 -14.52 25.02
C ILE A 85 -11.17 -14.35 23.51
N SER A 86 -12.26 -14.42 22.74
CA SER A 86 -12.22 -14.27 21.28
C SER A 86 -11.79 -12.86 20.89
N PRO A 87 -10.92 -12.69 19.88
CA PRO A 87 -10.56 -11.39 19.32
C PRO A 87 -11.80 -10.59 18.90
N ALA A 88 -11.72 -9.26 18.81
CA ALA A 88 -12.75 -8.42 18.17
C ALA A 88 -12.84 -8.69 16.66
N GLU A 89 -13.95 -8.34 16.01
CA GLU A 89 -14.17 -8.67 14.60
C GLU A 89 -13.19 -7.87 13.79
N PRO A 90 -12.66 -8.40 12.67
CA PRO A 90 -12.10 -7.52 11.67
C PRO A 90 -13.26 -6.60 11.26
N THR A 91 -13.26 -5.37 11.77
CA THR A 91 -14.19 -4.35 11.29
C THR A 91 -13.96 -4.26 9.79
N PRO A 92 -15.01 -4.38 8.96
CA PRO A 92 -14.84 -4.20 7.52
C PRO A 92 -14.14 -2.86 7.28
N PRO A 93 -13.25 -2.76 6.27
CA PRO A 93 -12.63 -1.49 5.93
C PRO A 93 -13.70 -0.39 5.82
N PRO A 94 -13.45 0.81 6.35
CA PRO A 94 -14.38 1.92 6.19
C PRO A 94 -14.72 2.10 4.69
N ALA A 95 -16.00 2.23 4.36
CA ALA A 95 -16.40 2.50 2.98
C ALA A 95 -15.78 3.83 2.50
N PRO A 96 -15.33 3.94 1.24
CA PRO A 96 -14.79 5.18 0.72
C PRO A 96 -15.88 6.26 0.75
N LEU A 97 -15.58 7.38 1.41
CA LEU A 97 -16.47 8.53 1.48
C LEU A 97 -16.19 9.45 0.29
N PRO A 98 -17.11 9.57 -0.69
CA PRO A 98 -16.90 10.46 -1.83
C PRO A 98 -16.81 11.92 -1.35
N SER A 99 -15.91 12.68 -1.97
CA SER A 99 -15.74 14.11 -1.74
C SER A 99 -16.55 14.91 -2.76
N THR A 100 -16.93 16.13 -2.37
CA THR A 100 -17.64 17.07 -3.23
C THR A 100 -16.77 18.30 -3.50
N LEU A 101 -16.65 18.67 -4.77
CA LEU A 101 -16.01 19.90 -5.20
C LEU A 101 -17.05 20.82 -5.85
N LEU A 102 -17.14 22.04 -5.35
CA LEU A 102 -17.95 23.12 -5.89
C LEU A 102 -17.00 24.18 -6.48
N ILE A 103 -17.09 24.40 -7.78
CA ILE A 103 -16.27 25.36 -8.50
C ILE A 103 -17.16 26.47 -9.00
N GLU A 104 -16.76 27.70 -8.72
CA GLU A 104 -17.40 28.91 -9.24
C GLU A 104 -16.42 29.59 -10.22
N THR A 105 -16.75 29.60 -11.51
CA THR A 105 -15.93 30.20 -12.57
C THR A 105 -16.48 31.55 -12.99
N GLN A 106 -15.62 32.55 -13.08
CA GLN A 106 -15.96 33.86 -13.62
C GLN A 106 -14.97 34.25 -14.73
N PRO A 107 -15.42 34.40 -16.00
CA PRO A 107 -16.80 34.30 -16.52
C PRO A 107 -17.40 32.87 -16.51
N PRO A 108 -18.74 32.73 -16.58
CA PRO A 108 -19.43 31.45 -16.62
C PRO A 108 -19.15 30.69 -17.93
N ALA A 109 -19.56 29.42 -18.01
CA ALA A 109 -19.35 28.52 -19.16
C ALA A 109 -17.91 28.00 -19.37
N GLY A 110 -17.03 28.10 -18.37
CA GLY A 110 -15.72 27.44 -18.40
C GLY A 110 -15.82 25.91 -18.41
N GLU A 111 -14.99 25.25 -19.21
CA GLU A 111 -14.82 23.81 -19.22
C GLU A 111 -13.87 23.41 -18.09
N VAL A 112 -14.33 22.53 -17.21
CA VAL A 112 -13.57 22.09 -16.03
C VAL A 112 -13.05 20.70 -16.27
N TYR A 113 -11.74 20.56 -16.16
CA TYR A 113 -11.01 19.31 -16.24
C TYR A 113 -10.43 18.98 -14.86
N LEU A 114 -10.54 17.73 -14.46
CA LEU A 114 -9.92 17.20 -13.25
C LEU A 114 -9.07 16.00 -13.65
N ASP A 115 -7.79 15.99 -13.29
CA ASP A 115 -6.83 14.95 -13.67
C ASP A 115 -6.80 14.68 -15.18
N ASP A 116 -6.86 15.75 -15.96
CA ASP A 116 -6.96 15.75 -17.43
C ASP A 116 -8.26 15.17 -18.02
N GLU A 117 -9.25 14.80 -17.19
CA GLU A 117 -10.58 14.35 -17.60
C GLU A 117 -11.60 15.49 -17.55
N LEU A 118 -12.43 15.64 -18.61
CA LEU A 118 -13.51 16.63 -18.62
C LEU A 118 -14.65 16.18 -17.69
N VAL A 119 -14.74 16.79 -16.52
CA VAL A 119 -15.76 16.49 -15.50
C VAL A 119 -17.07 17.23 -15.76
N GLY A 120 -17.02 18.39 -16.43
CA GLY A 120 -18.21 19.15 -16.76
C GLY A 120 -17.91 20.57 -17.23
N LYS A 121 -18.99 21.32 -17.47
CA LYS A 121 -18.95 22.74 -17.82
C LYS A 121 -19.68 23.54 -16.76
N ALA A 122 -19.11 24.67 -16.35
CA ALA A 122 -19.78 25.58 -15.44
C ALA A 122 -21.11 26.05 -16.03
N GLY A 123 -22.17 26.05 -15.22
CA GLY A 123 -23.50 26.48 -15.64
C GLY A 123 -23.55 27.95 -16.04
N THR A 124 -24.72 28.42 -16.46
CA THR A 124 -24.97 29.85 -16.74
C THR A 124 -24.84 30.73 -15.50
N ASP A 125 -24.95 30.14 -14.32
CA ASP A 125 -24.70 30.72 -12.99
C ASP A 125 -23.21 30.71 -12.61
N GLY A 126 -22.34 30.17 -13.47
CA GLY A 126 -20.91 30.04 -13.24
C GLY A 126 -20.54 28.92 -12.28
N LYS A 127 -21.47 28.04 -11.89
CA LYS A 127 -21.20 27.03 -10.85
C LYS A 127 -21.15 25.63 -11.44
N LEU A 128 -20.28 24.79 -10.90
CA LEU A 128 -20.21 23.36 -11.17
C LEU A 128 -20.03 22.59 -9.87
N ARG A 129 -20.88 21.60 -9.62
CA ARG A 129 -20.81 20.72 -8.45
C ARG A 129 -20.51 19.29 -8.90
N ILE A 130 -19.46 18.69 -8.33
CA ILE A 130 -19.03 17.33 -8.60
C ILE A 130 -18.98 16.60 -7.27
N SER A 131 -19.77 15.53 -7.08
CA SER A 131 -19.92 14.84 -5.78
C SER A 131 -19.39 13.41 -5.77
N THR A 132 -18.71 12.99 -6.83
CA THR A 132 -18.22 11.62 -7.03
C THR A 132 -16.69 11.55 -7.00
N LEU A 133 -16.03 12.53 -6.38
CA LEU A 133 -14.58 12.60 -6.36
C LEU A 133 -14.01 11.72 -5.25
N SER A 134 -12.82 11.16 -5.48
CA SER A 134 -12.05 10.49 -4.44
C SER A 134 -11.46 11.51 -3.46
N ALA A 135 -11.06 11.04 -2.28
CA ALA A 135 -10.19 11.81 -1.42
C ALA A 135 -8.75 11.72 -1.96
N GLY A 136 -8.02 12.83 -1.92
CA GLY A 136 -6.66 12.92 -2.43
C GLY A 136 -6.35 14.24 -3.09
N GLU A 137 -5.16 14.31 -3.68
CA GLU A 137 -4.71 15.42 -4.50
C GLU A 137 -5.24 15.24 -5.94
N HIS A 138 -5.82 16.29 -6.49
CA HIS A 138 -6.34 16.33 -7.86
C HIS A 138 -5.83 17.56 -8.61
N SER A 139 -5.51 17.40 -9.89
CA SER A 139 -5.10 18.49 -10.78
C SER A 139 -6.32 19.12 -11.43
N LEU A 140 -6.63 20.36 -11.07
CA LEU A 140 -7.75 21.13 -11.61
C LEU A 140 -7.26 22.02 -12.76
N ARG A 141 -7.90 21.89 -13.92
CA ARG A 141 -7.72 22.81 -15.05
C ARG A 141 -9.06 23.39 -15.50
N VAL A 142 -9.15 24.71 -15.61
CA VAL A 142 -10.34 25.40 -16.13
C VAL A 142 -9.96 26.11 -17.41
N ALA A 143 -10.58 25.72 -18.52
CA ALA A 143 -10.34 26.28 -19.84
C ALA A 143 -11.59 26.99 -20.35
N LEU A 144 -11.40 28.14 -20.99
CA LEU A 144 -12.49 28.86 -21.65
C LEU A 144 -11.96 29.52 -22.93
N PRO A 145 -12.63 29.35 -24.09
CA PRO A 145 -12.19 29.98 -25.33
C PRO A 145 -11.99 31.50 -25.18
N GLY A 146 -10.85 32.00 -25.66
CA GLY A 146 -10.47 33.42 -25.54
C GLY A 146 -9.96 33.84 -24.16
N HIS A 147 -9.80 32.91 -23.22
CA HIS A 147 -9.25 33.15 -21.89
C HIS A 147 -8.01 32.28 -21.65
N GLN A 148 -7.19 32.69 -20.69
CA GLN A 148 -6.05 31.90 -20.25
C GLN A 148 -6.53 30.75 -19.35
N ASP A 149 -6.11 29.52 -19.65
CA ASP A 149 -6.39 28.35 -18.82
C ASP A 149 -5.85 28.54 -17.40
N TYR A 150 -6.68 28.26 -16.41
CA TYR A 150 -6.27 28.16 -15.02
C TYR A 150 -5.85 26.73 -14.71
N VAL A 151 -4.69 26.55 -14.07
CA VAL A 151 -4.20 25.25 -13.60
C VAL A 151 -3.87 25.37 -12.11
N GLY A 152 -4.38 24.45 -11.29
CA GLY A 152 -4.11 24.43 -9.87
C GLY A 152 -4.30 23.03 -9.28
N THR A 153 -3.75 22.81 -8.10
CA THR A 153 -3.86 21.55 -7.37
C THR A 153 -4.87 21.72 -6.24
N VAL A 154 -5.78 20.75 -6.08
CA VAL A 154 -6.78 20.73 -5.01
C VAL A 154 -6.62 19.48 -4.15
N GLU A 155 -6.68 19.65 -2.84
CA GLU A 155 -6.62 18.54 -1.88
C GLU A 155 -8.02 18.32 -1.29
N LEU A 156 -8.57 17.12 -1.51
CA LEU A 156 -9.91 16.73 -1.06
C LEU A 156 -9.81 15.71 0.06
N SER A 157 -10.41 16.01 1.21
CA SER A 157 -10.54 15.05 2.31
C SER A 157 -11.79 14.15 2.13
N PRO A 158 -11.80 12.93 2.72
CA PRO A 158 -12.96 12.03 2.63
C PRO A 158 -14.24 12.68 3.18
N GLY A 159 -15.29 12.72 2.35
CA GLY A 159 -16.57 13.34 2.73
C GLY A 159 -16.56 14.88 2.82
N GLN A 160 -15.46 15.54 2.45
CA GLN A 160 -15.38 17.00 2.46
C GLN A 160 -16.17 17.61 1.30
N THR A 161 -16.74 18.80 1.54
CA THR A 161 -17.21 19.69 0.46
C THR A 161 -16.26 20.89 0.38
N LEU A 162 -15.46 20.96 -0.69
CA LEU A 162 -14.57 22.09 -0.95
C LEU A 162 -15.22 23.05 -1.94
N ALA A 163 -15.23 24.35 -1.63
CA ALA A 163 -15.76 25.40 -2.50
C ALA A 163 -14.62 26.33 -2.93
N MET A 164 -14.46 26.53 -4.24
CA MET A 164 -13.39 27.37 -4.81
C MET A 164 -13.94 28.28 -5.90
N ALA A 165 -13.46 29.52 -5.91
CA ALA A 165 -13.76 30.49 -6.97
C ALA A 165 -12.52 30.69 -7.86
N VAL A 166 -12.71 30.58 -9.17
CA VAL A 166 -11.67 30.74 -10.19
C VAL A 166 -12.06 31.89 -11.11
N VAL A 167 -11.20 32.91 -11.19
CA VAL A 167 -11.38 34.05 -12.08
C VAL A 167 -10.42 33.90 -13.26
N LEU A 168 -10.96 33.72 -14.46
CA LEU A 168 -10.16 33.58 -15.68
C LEU A 168 -9.81 34.96 -16.22
N LYS A 169 -8.55 35.11 -16.65
CA LYS A 169 -8.09 36.32 -17.34
C LYS A 169 -8.28 36.13 -18.83
N VAL A 170 -8.66 37.21 -19.52
CA VAL A 170 -8.73 37.21 -20.99
C VAL A 170 -7.33 36.88 -21.53
N ALA A 171 -7.24 35.92 -22.44
CA ALA A 171 -5.99 35.66 -23.14
C ALA A 171 -5.77 36.84 -24.07
N GLU A 172 -4.76 37.65 -23.78
CA GLU A 172 -4.30 38.64 -24.74
C GLU A 172 -3.96 37.92 -26.05
N PRO A 173 -4.33 38.46 -27.23
CA PRO A 173 -4.02 37.83 -28.51
C PRO A 173 -2.52 37.91 -28.80
N GLU A 174 -1.71 37.16 -28.06
CA GLU A 174 -0.34 36.84 -28.45
C GLU A 174 -0.40 35.75 -29.52
N ALA A 175 -0.29 36.19 -30.77
CA ALA A 175 0.03 35.34 -31.89
C ALA A 175 1.34 34.57 -31.61
N LYS A 176 1.32 33.27 -31.96
CA LYS A 176 2.42 32.28 -32.00
C LYS A 176 2.88 31.65 -30.67
N SER A 177 2.57 30.35 -30.59
CA SER A 177 3.60 29.32 -30.35
C SER A 177 4.39 29.42 -29.05
N LYS A 178 3.88 28.77 -28.01
CA LYS A 178 4.74 27.82 -27.30
C LYS A 178 4.09 26.45 -27.33
N ALA A 179 4.66 25.62 -28.23
CA ALA A 179 4.47 24.19 -28.31
C ALA A 179 4.51 23.51 -26.92
N PRO A 180 3.92 22.31 -26.77
CA PRO A 180 3.99 21.52 -25.56
C PRO A 180 5.42 21.46 -25.02
N SER A 181 5.55 21.70 -23.73
CA SER A 181 6.74 21.40 -22.93
C SER A 181 6.97 19.89 -22.92
N SER A 182 7.56 19.38 -24.00
CA SER A 182 8.33 18.15 -23.99
C SER A 182 9.75 18.53 -24.38
N PRO A 183 10.77 18.36 -23.52
CA PRO A 183 12.14 18.46 -23.97
C PRO A 183 12.40 17.24 -24.87
N ALA A 184 12.20 17.41 -26.18
CA ALA A 184 12.77 16.51 -27.17
C ALA A 184 14.31 16.65 -27.07
N PRO A 185 15.09 15.61 -26.72
CA PRO A 185 16.53 15.70 -26.86
C PRO A 185 16.85 15.79 -28.35
N ALA A 186 17.44 16.92 -28.73
CA ALA A 186 18.11 17.08 -30.00
C ALA A 186 19.23 16.03 -30.08
N ALA A 187 19.14 15.13 -31.05
CA ALA A 187 20.30 14.42 -31.57
C ALA A 187 20.10 14.19 -33.07
N THR A 188 20.50 15.20 -33.83
CA THR A 188 20.99 15.02 -35.19
C THR A 188 22.11 13.97 -35.17
N SER A 189 21.87 12.82 -35.75
CA SER A 189 22.92 11.96 -36.31
C SER A 189 22.37 11.23 -37.54
N ARG A 190 22.41 11.91 -38.68
CA ARG A 190 22.71 11.29 -39.98
C ARG A 190 24.21 11.58 -40.16
N GLN A 191 25.16 10.72 -40.52
CA GLN A 191 25.31 9.43 -41.22
C GLN A 191 26.84 9.09 -41.05
N PRO A 192 27.42 7.87 -41.18
CA PRO A 192 27.12 6.84 -42.18
C PRO A 192 27.08 5.38 -41.70
N SER A 193 26.31 4.58 -42.43
CA SER A 193 26.40 3.12 -42.45
C SER A 193 27.62 2.70 -43.28
N ASP A 194 28.67 2.22 -42.62
CA ASP A 194 29.68 1.37 -43.26
C ASP A 194 30.39 0.51 -42.20
N PRO A 195 30.11 -0.81 -42.15
CA PRO A 195 31.07 -1.76 -41.63
C PRO A 195 31.61 -2.58 -42.80
N SER A 196 32.70 -2.10 -43.42
CA SER A 196 33.60 -2.98 -44.18
C SER A 196 34.31 -3.92 -43.21
N PRO A 197 34.22 -5.26 -43.38
CA PRO A 197 35.09 -6.19 -42.66
C PRO A 197 36.52 -6.15 -43.22
N PRO A 198 37.53 -6.51 -42.40
CA PRO A 198 38.94 -6.43 -42.78
C PRO A 198 39.30 -7.43 -43.88
N ILE A 199 40.14 -7.00 -44.81
CA ILE A 199 40.86 -7.85 -45.76
C ILE A 199 41.85 -8.71 -44.95
N PRO A 200 41.78 -10.06 -45.01
CA PRO A 200 42.87 -10.87 -44.49
C PRO A 200 44.06 -10.82 -45.45
N ASP A 201 45.22 -10.60 -44.83
CA ASP A 201 46.55 -10.54 -45.42
C ASP A 201 46.84 -11.70 -46.39
N CYS A 202 47.51 -11.38 -47.49
CA CYS A 202 48.06 -12.37 -48.40
C CYS A 202 49.29 -13.02 -47.75
N ALA A 203 49.12 -14.16 -47.10
CA ALA A 203 50.23 -15.05 -46.76
C ALA A 203 49.87 -16.51 -47.11
N GLU A 204 50.58 -17.01 -48.13
CA GLU A 204 50.88 -18.42 -48.39
C GLU A 204 49.72 -19.43 -48.38
N CYS A 205 49.24 -19.79 -49.59
CA CYS A 205 49.01 -21.20 -49.91
C CYS A 205 49.11 -21.43 -51.43
N ARG A 206 50.32 -21.84 -51.79
CA ARG A 206 50.75 -22.56 -52.99
C ARG A 206 49.75 -23.69 -53.32
N CYS A 207 48.96 -23.54 -54.38
CA CYS A 207 48.29 -24.67 -55.02
C CYS A 207 48.93 -24.96 -56.37
N VAL A 208 49.64 -26.08 -56.35
CA VAL A 208 50.28 -26.78 -57.45
C VAL A 208 49.22 -27.43 -58.36
N SER A 209 49.51 -27.44 -59.65
CA SER A 209 49.02 -28.37 -60.68
C SER A 209 47.50 -28.53 -60.91
N GLY A 210 47.03 -27.92 -61.99
CA GLY A 210 46.22 -28.66 -62.97
C GLY A 210 47.13 -29.23 -64.05
N ILE A 211 46.85 -30.46 -64.53
CA ILE A 211 46.97 -30.98 -65.90
C ILE A 211 46.59 -32.47 -65.85
N TRP A 212 45.48 -32.83 -66.49
CA TRP A 212 45.33 -34.02 -67.34
C TRP A 212 44.93 -33.50 -68.72
#